data_AF-A0A8C4T3G9-F1
#
_entry.id   AF-A0A8C4T3G9-F1
#
_cell.length_a   1.000
_cell.length_b   1.000
_cell.length_c   1.000
_cell.angle_alpha   90.00
_cell.angle_beta   90.00
_cell.angle_gamma   90.00
#
_symmetry.space_group_name_H-M   'P 1'
#
loop_
_entity.id
_entity.type
_entity.pdbx_description
1 polymer ?
#
loop_
_entity_poly.entity_id
_entity_poly.type
_entity_poly.pdbx_seq_one_letter_code
_entity_poly.pdbx_strand_id
1 'polypeptide(L)'
;IFGSSQLLCRLAVNLRGVERSQLTAERCITIKSTAVSMYYELTDNYLVFIKQSKDGSGFLINLIDSPGHVDFSSEVTANLRVTDGALVVTETVLRQAIAEHIKPVLMMNKMDRALLELQLEPNELYQTFQCIAENVNVIISTYGENEAGPMGNIMIDPVIGTVGFGSGLHGWAFTLKQFAEMYVAKFAAKGDAQLGPSERANKVEDMMKKLWGDRYFDPNGNGKFTKTAISPDGKKLPRRPIIAKVYNKEKTSRK
;
A
#
# COMPACT_ATOMS: atom_id res chain seq x y z
N ILE A 1 12.82 -5.06 -1.77
CA ILE A 1 13.00 -5.85 -0.53
C ILE A 1 11.68 -5.94 0.23
N PHE A 2 11.20 -7.14 0.59
CA PHE A 2 10.03 -7.34 1.46
C PHE A 2 10.51 -7.79 2.85
N GLY A 3 10.14 -7.06 3.91
CA GLY A 3 10.57 -7.38 5.29
C GLY A 3 9.69 -8.36 6.08
N SER A 4 8.72 -9.03 5.46
CA SER A 4 7.75 -9.88 6.18
C SER A 4 7.76 -11.33 5.69
N SER A 5 8.27 -12.24 6.53
CA SER A 5 8.43 -13.68 6.20
C SER A 5 7.11 -14.34 5.77
N GLN A 6 5.96 -13.85 6.27
CA GLN A 6 4.62 -14.40 6.02
C GLN A 6 4.02 -14.04 4.66
N LEU A 7 4.26 -12.82 4.16
CA LEU A 7 3.65 -12.36 2.89
C LEU A 7 4.29 -13.10 1.71
N LEU A 8 5.61 -13.26 1.77
CA LEU A 8 6.34 -14.06 0.78
C LEU A 8 6.08 -15.56 0.96
N CYS A 9 5.79 -16.04 2.18
CA CYS A 9 5.44 -17.44 2.46
C CYS A 9 4.33 -17.96 1.53
N ARG A 10 3.31 -17.13 1.23
CA ARG A 10 2.15 -17.55 0.45
C ARG A 10 2.30 -17.27 -1.05
N LEU A 11 2.99 -16.19 -1.42
CA LEU A 11 3.40 -15.92 -2.80
C LEU A 11 4.38 -17.00 -3.31
N ALA A 12 5.34 -17.41 -2.48
CA ALA A 12 6.35 -18.42 -2.78
C ALA A 12 5.79 -19.85 -2.82
N VAL A 13 4.74 -20.18 -2.04
CA VAL A 13 4.10 -21.52 -2.12
C VAL A 13 3.30 -21.70 -3.42
N ASN A 14 2.73 -20.62 -3.97
CA ASN A 14 1.99 -20.68 -5.24
C ASN A 14 2.89 -20.52 -6.47
N LEU A 15 4.02 -19.81 -6.36
CA LEU A 15 5.05 -19.73 -7.39
C LEU A 15 6.02 -20.90 -7.21
N ARG A 16 5.89 -21.96 -8.02
CA ARG A 16 6.56 -23.28 -7.92
C ARG A 16 8.11 -23.31 -7.95
N GLY A 17 8.82 -22.26 -7.54
CA GLY A 17 10.27 -22.14 -7.74
C GLY A 17 11.09 -21.61 -6.56
N VAL A 18 10.48 -21.28 -5.42
CA VAL A 18 11.25 -20.81 -4.25
C VAL A 18 11.51 -21.98 -3.31
N GLU A 19 12.61 -22.70 -3.52
CA GLU A 19 13.08 -23.70 -2.56
C GLU A 19 13.51 -23.01 -1.26
N ARG A 20 12.80 -23.30 -0.17
CA ARG A 20 13.12 -22.83 1.18
C ARG A 20 13.84 -23.93 1.96
N SER A 21 14.86 -23.55 2.72
CA SER A 21 15.51 -24.49 3.63
C SER A 21 14.53 -24.92 4.74
N GLN A 22 14.61 -26.17 5.19
CA GLN A 22 13.72 -26.72 6.22
C GLN A 22 13.64 -25.82 7.47
N LEU A 23 14.77 -25.24 7.88
CA LEU A 23 14.87 -24.28 8.99
C LEU A 23 14.06 -22.99 8.80
N THR A 24 13.95 -22.47 7.57
CA THR A 24 13.11 -21.27 7.30
C THR A 24 11.62 -21.58 7.42
N ALA A 25 11.21 -22.79 7.02
CA ALA A 25 9.83 -23.24 7.10
C ALA A 25 9.41 -23.48 8.55
N GLU A 26 10.23 -24.20 9.32
CA GLU A 26 9.95 -24.52 10.73
C GLU A 26 9.92 -23.27 11.63
N ARG A 27 10.86 -22.36 11.44
CA ARG A 27 10.98 -21.16 12.29
C ARG A 27 10.16 -19.99 11.79
N CYS A 28 9.53 -20.09 10.62
CA CYS A 28 8.79 -19.00 9.97
C CYS A 28 9.61 -17.68 9.88
N ILE A 29 10.92 -17.79 9.65
CA ILE A 29 11.83 -16.65 9.46
C ILE A 29 12.57 -16.78 8.13
N THR A 30 12.82 -15.66 7.46
CA THR A 30 13.69 -15.62 6.28
C THR A 30 15.14 -15.63 6.77
N ILE A 31 15.90 -16.68 6.41
CA ILE A 31 17.30 -16.88 6.82
C ILE A 31 18.28 -16.56 5.68
N LYS A 32 17.85 -16.69 4.42
CA LYS A 32 18.67 -16.41 3.24
C LYS A 32 17.90 -15.59 2.24
N SER A 33 18.60 -14.73 1.52
CA SER A 33 18.04 -13.92 0.46
C SER A 33 17.72 -14.76 -0.77
N THR A 34 16.59 -14.49 -1.40
CA THR A 34 16.18 -15.14 -2.66
C THR A 34 15.75 -14.08 -3.66
N ALA A 35 16.12 -14.26 -4.92
CA ALA A 35 15.71 -13.37 -6.00
C ALA A 35 14.60 -14.03 -6.83
N VAL A 36 13.54 -13.27 -7.10
CA VAL A 36 12.41 -13.68 -7.92
C VAL A 36 12.18 -12.60 -8.97
N SER A 37 12.21 -12.98 -10.24
CA SER A 37 11.85 -12.09 -11.34
C SER A 37 10.37 -12.25 -11.68
N MET A 38 9.65 -11.14 -11.77
CA MET A 38 8.25 -11.08 -12.16
C MET A 38 8.11 -10.21 -13.40
N TYR A 39 7.41 -10.71 -14.40
CA TYR A 39 7.03 -9.93 -15.58
C TYR A 39 5.56 -9.54 -15.46
N TYR A 40 5.27 -8.25 -15.65
CA TYR A 40 3.92 -7.73 -15.58
C TYR A 40 3.67 -6.72 -16.70
N GLU A 41 2.57 -6.90 -17.43
CA GLU A 41 2.13 -5.97 -18.46
C GLU A 41 1.07 -5.03 -17.89
N LEU A 42 1.34 -3.72 -17.94
CA LEU A 42 0.40 -2.70 -17.53
C LEU A 42 -0.52 -2.32 -18.69
N THR A 43 -1.82 -2.20 -18.43
CA THR A 43 -2.77 -1.66 -19.40
C THR A 43 -2.45 -0.20 -19.71
N ASP A 44 -2.73 0.26 -20.93
CA ASP A 44 -2.45 1.63 -21.41
C ASP A 44 -2.97 2.73 -20.46
N ASN A 45 -4.10 2.48 -19.80
CA ASN A 45 -4.68 3.37 -18.80
C ASN A 45 -3.73 3.65 -17.62
N TYR A 46 -2.94 2.66 -17.20
CA TYR A 46 -1.99 2.78 -16.10
C TYR A 46 -0.68 3.44 -16.53
N LEU A 47 -0.30 3.29 -17.79
CA LEU A 47 0.94 3.84 -18.33
C LEU A 47 0.95 5.38 -18.26
N VAL A 48 -0.21 6.03 -18.32
CA VAL A 48 -0.35 7.51 -18.24
C VAL A 48 0.07 8.04 -16.85
N PHE A 49 -0.02 7.24 -15.79
CA PHE A 49 0.33 7.67 -14.44
C PHE A 49 1.84 7.57 -14.13
N ILE A 50 2.62 6.95 -15.01
CA ILE A 50 4.06 6.76 -14.80
C ILE A 50 4.78 8.06 -15.19
N LYS A 51 5.45 8.68 -14.22
CA LYS A 51 6.20 9.94 -14.40
C LYS A 51 7.58 9.74 -15.05
N GLN A 52 8.11 8.52 -15.01
CA GLN A 52 9.43 8.19 -15.53
C GLN A 52 9.37 7.79 -17.00
N SER A 53 10.53 7.82 -17.68
CA SER A 53 10.66 7.30 -19.04
C SER A 53 10.29 5.82 -19.07
N LYS A 54 9.51 5.41 -20.06
CA LYS A 54 9.04 4.04 -20.24
C LYS A 54 9.18 3.63 -21.69
N ASP A 55 9.53 2.38 -21.91
CA ASP A 55 9.56 1.74 -23.23
C ASP A 55 8.57 0.57 -23.22
N GLY A 56 7.43 0.75 -23.89
CA GLY A 56 6.34 -0.22 -23.92
C GLY A 56 5.51 -0.32 -22.63
N SER A 57 4.74 -1.41 -22.55
CA SER A 57 3.79 -1.73 -21.47
C SER A 57 4.29 -2.81 -20.52
N GLY A 58 5.38 -3.51 -20.87
CA GLY A 58 5.94 -4.62 -20.10
C GLY A 58 6.96 -4.14 -19.07
N PHE A 59 6.77 -4.54 -17.81
CA PHE A 59 7.67 -4.24 -16.72
C PHE A 59 8.26 -5.52 -16.15
N LEU A 60 9.59 -5.59 -16.09
CA LEU A 60 10.31 -6.63 -15.39
C LEU A 60 10.67 -6.14 -13.99
N ILE A 61 10.14 -6.80 -12.97
CA ILE A 61 10.35 -6.47 -11.56
C ILE A 61 11.19 -7.57 -10.94
N ASN A 62 12.40 -7.23 -10.51
CA ASN A 62 13.27 -8.14 -9.77
C ASN A 62 13.07 -7.91 -8.26
N LEU A 63 12.54 -8.92 -7.59
CA LEU A 63 12.28 -8.90 -6.16
C LEU A 63 13.38 -9.68 -5.45
N ILE A 64 14.09 -8.99 -4.57
CA ILE A 64 15.05 -9.60 -3.65
C ILE A 64 14.38 -9.68 -2.27
N ASP A 65 14.20 -10.89 -1.78
CA ASP A 65 13.81 -11.15 -0.38
C ASP A 65 15.05 -11.03 0.49
N SER A 66 14.97 -10.29 1.59
CA SER A 66 16.07 -10.15 2.54
C SER A 66 15.64 -10.68 3.90
N PRO A 67 16.57 -11.20 4.73
CA PRO A 67 16.23 -11.61 6.08
C PRO A 67 15.69 -10.41 6.89
N GLY A 68 14.64 -10.64 7.67
CA GLY A 68 13.98 -9.59 8.47
C GLY A 68 14.49 -9.51 9.92
N HIS A 69 15.43 -10.38 10.30
CA HIS A 69 15.97 -10.43 11.66
C HIS A 69 17.24 -9.58 11.78
N VAL A 70 17.41 -8.93 12.93
CA VAL A 70 18.52 -7.99 13.19
C VAL A 70 19.90 -8.66 13.08
N ASP A 71 19.98 -9.96 13.36
CA ASP A 71 21.22 -10.74 13.31
C ASP A 71 21.79 -10.88 11.88
N PHE A 72 20.97 -10.66 10.84
CA PHE A 72 21.39 -10.77 9.44
C PHE A 72 21.52 -9.39 8.75
N SER A 73 21.78 -8.34 9.53
CA SER A 73 21.88 -6.96 9.02
C SER A 73 22.88 -6.76 7.89
N SER A 74 24.00 -7.51 7.88
CA SER A 74 24.99 -7.44 6.79
C SER A 74 24.42 -7.88 5.44
N GLU A 75 23.55 -8.89 5.42
CA GLU A 75 22.89 -9.38 4.22
C GLU A 75 21.80 -8.41 3.74
N VAL A 76 21.07 -7.79 4.68
CA VAL A 76 20.08 -6.74 4.37
C VAL A 76 20.74 -5.55 3.69
N THR A 77 21.86 -5.05 4.23
CA THR A 77 22.61 -3.92 3.64
C THR A 77 23.16 -4.27 2.26
N ALA A 78 23.69 -5.49 2.08
CA ALA A 78 24.17 -5.94 0.77
C ALA A 78 23.05 -5.95 -0.28
N ASN A 79 21.85 -6.41 0.08
CA ASN A 79 20.70 -6.39 -0.81
C ASN A 79 20.23 -4.97 -1.12
N LEU A 80 20.21 -4.09 -0.12
CA LEU A 80 19.78 -2.70 -0.29
C LEU A 80 20.62 -2.00 -1.36
N ARG A 81 21.95 -2.18 -1.34
CA ARG A 81 22.88 -1.60 -2.32
C ARG A 81 22.65 -1.99 -3.77
N VAL A 82 21.98 -3.10 -4.01
CA VAL A 82 21.68 -3.63 -5.36
C VAL A 82 20.28 -3.22 -5.82
N THR A 83 19.45 -2.66 -4.93
CA THR A 83 18.05 -2.34 -5.22
C THR A 83 17.79 -0.85 -5.37
N ASP A 84 16.98 -0.49 -6.36
CA ASP A 84 16.53 0.89 -6.57
C ASP A 84 15.36 1.31 -5.64
N GLY A 85 14.69 0.34 -5.01
CA GLY A 85 13.49 0.56 -4.20
C GLY A 85 13.27 -0.51 -3.12
N ALA A 86 12.71 -0.09 -1.99
CA ALA A 86 12.45 -0.98 -0.85
C ALA A 86 10.96 -0.97 -0.47
N LEU A 87 10.36 -2.16 -0.31
CA LEU A 87 9.02 -2.30 0.25
C LEU A 87 9.13 -2.62 1.74
N VAL A 88 9.01 -1.59 2.55
CA VAL A 88 9.38 -1.66 3.95
C VAL A 88 8.19 -2.11 4.79
N VAL A 89 8.44 -3.06 5.69
CA VAL A 89 7.46 -3.57 6.66
C VAL A 89 7.86 -3.26 8.10
N THR A 90 9.13 -2.90 8.36
CA THR A 90 9.67 -2.66 9.72
C THR A 90 10.54 -1.39 9.77
N GLU A 91 10.52 -0.72 10.92
CA GLU A 91 11.22 0.56 11.13
C GLU A 91 12.75 0.45 11.05
N THR A 92 13.32 -0.68 11.48
CA THR A 92 14.78 -0.88 11.52
C THR A 92 15.40 -0.93 10.13
N VAL A 93 14.75 -1.66 9.21
CA VAL A 93 15.18 -1.76 7.81
C VAL A 93 14.97 -0.43 7.08
N LEU A 94 13.94 0.34 7.45
CA LEU A 94 13.70 1.67 6.88
C LEU A 94 14.91 2.59 7.03
N ARG A 95 15.52 2.62 8.23
CA ARG A 95 16.68 3.46 8.52
C ARG A 95 17.88 3.10 7.64
N GLN A 96 18.11 1.80 7.45
CA GLN A 96 19.19 1.30 6.58
C GLN A 96 18.91 1.64 5.11
N ALA A 97 17.66 1.54 4.66
CA ALA A 97 17.27 1.87 3.30
C ALA A 97 17.48 3.36 2.97
N ILE A 98 17.15 4.25 3.91
CA ILE A 98 17.37 5.70 3.74
C ILE A 98 18.87 6.01 3.66
N ALA A 99 19.70 5.36 4.48
CA ALA A 99 21.15 5.54 4.47
C ALA A 99 21.81 5.12 3.14
N GLU A 100 21.22 4.16 2.43
CA GLU A 100 21.67 3.71 1.11
C GLU A 100 20.95 4.46 -0.04
N HIS A 101 20.29 5.59 0.25
CA HIS A 101 19.57 6.44 -0.70
C HIS A 101 18.44 5.75 -1.50
N ILE A 102 17.71 4.83 -0.87
CA ILE A 102 16.66 4.06 -1.51
C ILE A 102 15.29 4.65 -1.21
N LYS A 103 14.43 4.75 -2.23
CA LYS A 103 13.05 5.24 -2.08
C LYS A 103 12.17 4.18 -1.41
N PRO A 104 11.61 4.45 -0.21
CA PRO A 104 10.77 3.48 0.49
C PRO A 104 9.32 3.54 -0.01
N VAL A 105 8.68 2.38 -0.07
CA VAL A 105 7.23 2.21 -0.24
C VAL A 105 6.73 1.42 0.98
N LEU A 106 5.64 1.86 1.60
CA LEU A 106 5.12 1.24 2.83
C LEU A 106 4.03 0.22 2.50
N MET A 107 4.13 -0.96 3.10
CA MET A 107 3.04 -1.95 3.09
C MET A 107 2.61 -2.26 4.52
N MET A 108 1.39 -1.87 4.88
CA MET A 108 0.77 -2.23 6.15
C MET A 108 0.22 -3.66 6.06
N ASN A 109 0.80 -4.57 6.83
CA ASN A 109 0.42 -5.98 6.90
C ASN A 109 -0.37 -6.29 8.19
N LYS A 110 -1.00 -7.46 8.26
CA LYS A 110 -1.80 -7.97 9.40
C LYS A 110 -3.13 -7.25 9.62
N MET A 111 -3.72 -6.73 8.54
CA MET A 111 -5.05 -6.10 8.56
C MET A 111 -6.14 -7.03 9.10
N ASP A 112 -5.99 -8.33 8.86
CA ASP A 112 -6.88 -9.39 9.34
C ASP A 112 -7.01 -9.41 10.86
N ARG A 113 -5.92 -9.20 11.61
CA ARG A 113 -5.97 -9.17 13.07
C ARG A 113 -6.76 -7.98 13.58
N ALA A 114 -6.58 -6.82 12.96
CA ALA A 114 -7.30 -5.60 13.32
C ALA A 114 -8.81 -5.72 13.04
N LEU A 115 -9.19 -6.38 11.95
CA LEU A 115 -10.58 -6.53 11.52
C LEU A 115 -11.31 -7.69 12.23
N LEU A 116 -10.65 -8.85 12.38
CA LEU A 116 -11.28 -10.08 12.86
C LEU A 116 -11.06 -10.32 14.36
N GLU A 117 -9.84 -10.14 14.86
CA GLU A 117 -9.51 -10.40 16.27
C GLU A 117 -9.91 -9.21 17.15
N LEU A 118 -9.40 -8.02 16.82
CA LEU A 118 -9.63 -6.82 17.62
C LEU A 118 -10.99 -6.16 17.34
N GLN A 119 -11.61 -6.50 16.19
CA GLN A 119 -12.91 -5.95 15.76
C GLN A 119 -12.99 -4.43 15.90
N LEU A 120 -11.92 -3.72 15.56
CA LEU A 120 -11.84 -2.28 15.72
C LEU A 120 -12.90 -1.57 14.90
N GLU A 121 -13.46 -0.51 15.46
CA GLU A 121 -14.36 0.37 14.73
C GLU A 121 -13.61 1.03 13.54
N PRO A 122 -14.25 1.23 12.38
CA PRO A 122 -13.56 1.77 11.19
C PRO A 122 -12.87 3.12 11.41
N ASN A 123 -13.37 3.92 12.36
CA ASN A 123 -12.76 5.20 12.73
C ASN A 123 -11.46 5.02 13.50
N GLU A 124 -11.43 4.09 14.47
CA GLU A 124 -10.23 3.79 15.25
C GLU A 124 -9.15 3.19 14.35
N LEU A 125 -9.54 2.25 13.48
CA LEU A 125 -8.64 1.62 12.54
C LEU A 125 -7.98 2.64 11.59
N TYR A 126 -8.75 3.62 11.11
CA TYR A 126 -8.20 4.72 10.31
C TYR A 126 -7.18 5.55 11.09
N GLN A 127 -7.48 5.89 12.35
CA GLN A 127 -6.56 6.64 13.21
C GLN A 127 -5.27 5.86 13.45
N THR A 128 -5.35 4.54 13.64
CA THR A 128 -4.17 3.68 13.75
C THR A 128 -3.32 3.73 12.48
N PHE A 129 -3.92 3.65 11.28
CA PHE A 129 -3.15 3.75 10.04
C PHE A 129 -2.51 5.11 9.84
N GLN A 130 -3.22 6.18 10.19
CA GLN A 130 -2.68 7.52 10.13
C GLN A 130 -1.47 7.66 11.07
N CYS A 131 -1.58 7.19 12.31
CA CYS A 131 -0.48 7.19 13.28
C CYS A 131 0.73 6.38 12.78
N ILE A 132 0.52 5.20 12.18
CA ILE A 132 1.61 4.40 11.61
C ILE A 132 2.30 5.15 10.46
N ALA A 133 1.53 5.78 9.56
CA ALA A 133 2.09 6.56 8.46
C ALA A 133 2.88 7.78 8.97
N GLU A 134 2.35 8.48 9.98
CA GLU A 134 3.02 9.61 10.63
C GLU A 134 4.33 9.19 11.30
N ASN A 135 4.34 8.07 12.05
CA ASN A 135 5.57 7.54 12.67
C ASN A 135 6.64 7.21 11.63
N VAL A 136 6.26 6.62 10.51
CA VAL A 136 7.17 6.33 9.40
C VAL A 136 7.71 7.62 8.79
N ASN A 137 6.87 8.64 8.61
CA ASN A 137 7.29 9.95 8.11
C ASN A 137 8.23 10.68 9.08
N VAL A 138 8.04 10.52 10.40
CA VAL A 138 8.98 11.05 11.41
C VAL A 138 10.36 10.42 11.25
N ILE A 139 10.44 9.10 11.08
CA ILE A 139 11.72 8.41 10.81
C ILE A 139 12.35 8.94 9.52
N ILE A 140 11.57 9.07 8.45
CA ILE A 140 12.05 9.62 7.18
C ILE A 140 12.56 11.05 7.33
N SER A 141 11.88 11.91 8.09
CA SER A 141 12.33 13.29 8.34
C SER A 141 13.58 13.37 9.23
N THR A 142 13.82 12.36 10.07
CA THR A 142 14.95 12.34 10.99
C THR A 142 16.24 11.89 10.30
N TYR A 143 16.13 10.92 9.38
CA TYR A 143 17.28 10.31 8.71
C TYR A 143 17.42 10.69 7.23
N GLY A 144 16.36 11.20 6.62
CA GLY A 144 16.37 11.67 5.25
C GLY A 144 17.04 13.03 5.14
N GLU A 145 17.71 13.26 4.01
CA GLU A 145 18.17 14.58 3.64
C GLU A 145 16.97 15.50 3.33
N ASN A 146 17.16 16.81 3.43
CA ASN A 146 16.11 17.83 3.23
C ASN A 146 15.30 17.59 1.93
N GLU A 147 14.04 18.01 1.89
CA GLU A 147 13.09 17.83 0.77
C GLU A 147 13.62 18.28 -0.62
N ALA A 148 14.61 19.18 -0.64
CA ALA A 148 15.29 19.67 -1.83
C ALA A 148 16.56 18.88 -2.22
N GLY A 149 16.81 17.76 -1.54
CA GLY A 149 17.95 16.89 -1.77
C GLY A 149 17.83 16.11 -3.08
N PRO A 150 18.90 15.40 -3.49
CA PRO A 150 18.95 14.65 -4.74
C PRO A 150 17.88 13.54 -4.85
N MET A 151 17.35 13.07 -3.71
CA MET A 151 16.26 12.07 -3.68
C MET A 151 14.85 12.66 -3.88
N GLY A 152 14.70 13.99 -3.76
CA GLY A 152 13.41 14.68 -3.76
C GLY A 152 12.55 14.30 -2.55
N ASN A 153 11.24 14.49 -2.66
CA ASN A 153 10.30 14.14 -1.60
C ASN A 153 10.15 12.61 -1.48
N ILE A 154 10.70 12.04 -0.41
CA ILE A 154 10.64 10.62 -0.05
C ILE A 154 9.58 10.31 1.02
N MET A 155 8.77 11.31 1.41
CA MET A 155 7.69 11.11 2.39
C MET A 155 6.62 10.16 1.83
N ILE A 156 5.99 9.44 2.77
CA ILE A 156 5.00 8.44 2.46
C ILE A 156 3.62 9.04 2.66
N ASP A 157 2.87 9.11 1.56
CA ASP A 157 1.50 9.61 1.51
C ASP A 157 0.53 8.57 0.95
N PRO A 158 -0.49 8.16 1.73
CA PRO A 158 -1.55 7.26 1.26
C PRO A 158 -2.29 7.80 0.03
N VAL A 159 -2.41 9.13 -0.09
CA VAL A 159 -3.08 9.83 -1.20
C VAL A 159 -2.34 9.68 -2.53
N ILE A 160 -1.01 9.63 -2.49
CA ILE A 160 -0.17 9.40 -3.68
C ILE A 160 -0.21 7.91 -4.07
N GLY A 161 -0.52 7.04 -3.11
CA GLY A 161 -0.56 5.59 -3.29
C GLY A 161 0.77 4.91 -2.97
N THR A 162 1.65 5.56 -2.21
CA THR A 162 2.89 4.95 -1.69
C THR A 162 2.66 4.04 -0.49
N VAL A 163 1.41 3.99 0.03
CA VAL A 163 0.97 3.08 1.08
C VAL A 163 0.04 2.01 0.50
N GLY A 164 0.41 0.75 0.71
CA GLY A 164 -0.45 -0.41 0.51
C GLY A 164 -1.00 -0.94 1.84
N PHE A 165 -2.21 -1.49 1.80
CA PHE A 165 -2.87 -2.13 2.93
C PHE A 165 -3.20 -3.56 2.55
N GLY A 166 -2.90 -4.53 3.42
CA GLY A 166 -3.19 -5.92 3.10
C GLY A 166 -3.01 -6.90 4.25
N SER A 167 -3.39 -8.14 3.94
CA SER A 167 -3.06 -9.31 4.74
C SER A 167 -2.32 -10.33 3.86
N GLY A 168 -1.11 -10.69 4.29
CA GLY A 168 -0.32 -11.76 3.64
C GLY A 168 -0.78 -13.17 3.97
N LEU A 169 -1.26 -13.39 5.20
CA LEU A 169 -2.25 -14.44 5.46
C LEU A 169 -3.50 -14.10 4.62
N HIS A 170 -4.49 -14.92 4.33
CA HIS A 170 -5.61 -14.54 3.40
C HIS A 170 -5.24 -14.19 1.94
N GLY A 171 -4.15 -13.47 1.63
CA GLY A 171 -3.65 -13.22 0.29
C GLY A 171 -4.34 -12.06 -0.43
N TRP A 172 -4.69 -10.99 0.29
CA TRP A 172 -5.26 -9.79 -0.31
C TRP A 172 -4.44 -8.55 0.06
N ALA A 173 -4.30 -7.65 -0.89
CA ALA A 173 -3.65 -6.36 -0.72
C ALA A 173 -4.32 -5.35 -1.63
N PHE A 174 -4.36 -4.10 -1.21
CA PHE A 174 -4.91 -3.02 -2.00
C PHE A 174 -4.20 -1.71 -1.76
N THR A 175 -4.29 -0.82 -2.74
CA THR A 175 -3.90 0.59 -2.62
C THR A 175 -5.12 1.48 -2.81
N LEU A 176 -5.02 2.75 -2.40
CA LEU A 176 -6.09 3.72 -2.61
C LEU A 176 -6.43 3.89 -4.09
N LYS A 177 -5.45 3.74 -4.98
CA LYS A 177 -5.61 3.88 -6.43
C LYS A 177 -6.63 2.91 -7.00
N GLN A 178 -6.55 1.63 -6.62
CA GLN A 178 -7.48 0.59 -7.10
C GLN A 178 -8.93 0.91 -6.70
N PHE A 179 -9.14 1.42 -5.49
CA PHE A 179 -10.45 1.86 -5.05
C PHE A 179 -10.93 3.10 -5.79
N ALA A 180 -10.07 4.09 -5.97
CA ALA A 180 -10.39 5.32 -6.70
C ALA A 180 -10.87 5.01 -8.12
N GLU A 181 -10.19 4.11 -8.85
CA GLU A 181 -10.58 3.67 -10.18
C GLU A 181 -11.93 2.96 -10.19
N MET A 182 -12.14 2.01 -9.29
CA MET A 182 -13.43 1.31 -9.16
C MET A 182 -14.57 2.30 -8.86
N TYR A 183 -14.33 3.30 -8.02
CA TYR A 183 -15.33 4.32 -7.71
C TYR A 183 -15.60 5.23 -8.90
N VAL A 184 -14.57 5.74 -9.58
CA VAL A 184 -14.72 6.58 -10.78
C VAL A 184 -15.49 5.82 -11.86
N ALA A 185 -15.19 4.53 -12.08
CA ALA A 185 -15.95 3.70 -13.01
C ALA A 185 -17.43 3.55 -12.61
N LYS A 186 -17.72 3.37 -11.31
CA LYS A 186 -19.12 3.28 -10.82
C LYS A 186 -19.88 4.60 -10.89
N PHE A 187 -19.20 5.73 -10.69
CA PHE A 187 -19.80 7.05 -10.85
C PHE A 187 -20.00 7.41 -12.32
N ALA A 188 -19.07 7.02 -13.20
CA ALA A 188 -19.20 7.17 -14.65
C ALA A 188 -20.28 6.24 -15.24
N ALA A 189 -20.44 5.01 -14.73
CA ALA A 189 -21.53 4.13 -15.16
C ALA A 189 -22.93 4.66 -14.82
N LYS A 190 -23.04 5.64 -13.91
CA LYS A 190 -24.29 6.35 -13.62
C LYS A 190 -24.50 7.62 -14.46
N GLY A 191 -23.44 8.11 -15.10
CA GLY A 191 -23.47 9.33 -15.93
C GLY A 191 -22.71 9.05 -17.21
N ASP A 192 -23.46 8.66 -18.24
CA ASP A 192 -23.11 8.12 -19.57
C ASP A 192 -21.98 8.84 -20.34
N ALA A 193 -20.78 8.89 -19.76
CA ALA A 193 -19.63 9.61 -20.32
C ALA A 193 -18.40 8.69 -20.32
N GLN A 194 -18.04 8.17 -21.51
CA GLN A 194 -16.71 7.63 -21.75
C GLN A 194 -15.68 8.75 -21.58
N LEU A 195 -15.03 8.78 -20.43
CA LEU A 195 -13.98 9.75 -20.13
C LEU A 195 -12.70 9.36 -20.87
N GLY A 196 -12.04 10.33 -21.49
CA GLY A 196 -10.72 10.12 -22.11
C GLY A 196 -9.66 9.68 -21.10
N PRO A 197 -8.53 9.08 -21.54
CA PRO A 197 -7.50 8.55 -20.64
C PRO A 197 -6.96 9.58 -19.64
N SER A 198 -6.70 10.82 -20.09
CA SER A 198 -6.16 11.90 -19.25
C SER A 198 -7.19 12.47 -18.26
N GLU A 199 -8.45 12.63 -18.68
CA GLU A 199 -9.53 13.09 -17.80
C GLU A 199 -9.85 12.06 -16.71
N ARG A 200 -9.79 10.78 -17.07
CA ARG A 200 -9.92 9.68 -16.11
C ARG A 200 -8.81 9.72 -15.08
N ALA A 201 -7.56 9.94 -15.49
CA ALA A 201 -6.43 10.06 -14.57
C ALA A 201 -6.65 11.19 -13.56
N ASN A 202 -7.02 12.38 -14.02
CA ASN A 202 -7.32 13.52 -13.14
C ASN A 202 -8.47 13.23 -12.17
N LYS A 203 -9.54 12.56 -12.63
CA LYS A 203 -10.66 12.15 -11.76
C LYS A 203 -10.25 11.09 -10.74
N VAL A 204 -9.36 10.17 -11.11
CA VAL A 204 -8.81 9.18 -10.18
C VAL A 204 -7.98 9.86 -9.11
N GLU A 205 -7.12 10.82 -9.46
CA GLU A 205 -6.33 11.58 -8.48
C GLU A 205 -7.20 12.41 -7.52
N ASP A 206 -8.22 13.09 -8.05
CA ASP A 206 -9.19 13.82 -7.20
C ASP A 206 -9.98 12.86 -6.29
N MET A 207 -10.32 11.67 -6.78
CA MET A 207 -10.97 10.63 -5.98
C MET A 207 -10.03 10.09 -4.90
N MET A 208 -8.75 9.87 -5.17
CA MET A 208 -7.77 9.45 -4.16
C MET A 208 -7.67 10.48 -3.02
N LYS A 209 -7.63 11.79 -3.36
CA LYS A 209 -7.69 12.89 -2.38
C LYS A 209 -9.00 12.93 -1.59
N LYS A 210 -10.09 12.35 -2.11
CA LYS A 210 -11.38 12.23 -1.42
C LYS A 210 -11.46 11.01 -0.50
N LEU A 211 -10.71 9.96 -0.79
CA LEU A 211 -10.78 8.70 -0.06
C LEU A 211 -9.91 8.67 1.21
N TRP A 212 -9.02 9.64 1.37
CA TRP A 212 -8.14 9.79 2.55
C TRP A 212 -8.32 11.16 3.21
N GLY A 213 -8.14 11.23 4.52
CA GLY A 213 -8.28 12.45 5.31
C GLY A 213 -9.71 12.71 5.80
N ASP A 214 -9.95 13.95 6.23
CA ASP A 214 -11.23 14.42 6.75
C ASP A 214 -12.27 14.69 5.66
N ARG A 215 -12.62 13.65 4.91
CA ARG A 215 -13.73 13.68 3.95
C ARG A 215 -14.77 12.63 4.32
N TYR A 216 -16.01 13.08 4.41
CA TYR A 216 -17.16 12.31 4.82
C TYR A 216 -18.09 12.16 3.61
N PHE A 217 -18.67 10.98 3.42
CA PHE A 217 -19.59 10.74 2.33
C PHE A 217 -20.99 10.54 2.89
N ASP A 218 -21.94 11.36 2.45
CA ASP A 218 -23.34 11.23 2.82
C ASP A 218 -24.09 10.36 1.80
N PRO A 219 -24.50 9.13 2.17
CA PRO A 219 -25.30 8.28 1.29
C PRO A 219 -26.78 8.66 1.21
N ASN A 220 -27.30 9.41 2.18
CA ASN A 220 -28.73 9.75 2.28
C ASN A 220 -29.03 11.17 1.78
N GLY A 221 -28.03 12.03 1.74
CA GLY A 221 -28.10 13.35 1.11
C GLY A 221 -27.70 13.34 -0.38
N ASN A 222 -26.99 14.39 -0.82
CA ASN A 222 -26.66 14.67 -2.23
C ASN A 222 -25.67 13.69 -2.90
N GLY A 223 -25.26 12.60 -2.26
CA GLY A 223 -24.22 11.69 -2.77
C GLY A 223 -22.85 12.36 -2.98
N LYS A 224 -22.59 13.47 -2.27
CA LYS A 224 -21.39 14.30 -2.36
C LYS A 224 -20.46 14.08 -1.17
N PHE A 225 -19.17 14.29 -1.38
CA PHE A 225 -18.18 14.32 -0.31
C PHE A 225 -18.18 15.69 0.38
N THR A 226 -18.21 15.69 1.70
CA THR A 226 -18.23 16.91 2.52
C THR A 226 -17.06 16.87 3.50
N LYS A 227 -16.51 18.04 3.86
CA LYS A 227 -15.45 18.18 4.87
C LYS A 227 -15.98 18.16 6.31
N THR A 228 -17.28 18.34 6.51
CA THR A 228 -17.90 18.35 7.84
C THR A 228 -18.25 16.93 8.28
N ALA A 229 -17.88 16.61 9.53
CA ALA A 229 -18.14 15.31 10.15
C ALA A 229 -19.63 15.07 10.50
N ILE A 230 -20.45 16.11 10.41
CA ILE A 230 -21.87 16.12 10.79
C ILE A 230 -22.69 16.48 9.56
N SER A 231 -23.67 15.65 9.23
CA SER A 231 -24.69 15.94 8.20
C SER A 231 -25.60 17.08 8.70
N PRO A 232 -26.28 17.85 7.84
CA PRO A 232 -27.26 18.85 8.27
C PRO A 232 -28.32 18.31 9.25
N ASP A 233 -28.58 17.00 9.23
CA ASP A 233 -29.52 16.28 10.10
C ASP A 233 -28.94 15.87 11.48
N GLY A 234 -27.76 16.36 11.88
CA GLY A 234 -27.15 16.06 13.18
C GLY A 234 -26.58 14.64 13.33
N LYS A 235 -26.66 13.80 12.29
CA LYS A 235 -26.03 12.47 12.27
C LYS A 235 -24.55 12.58 11.94
N LYS A 236 -23.70 11.90 12.74
CA LYS A 236 -22.28 11.72 12.42
C LYS A 236 -22.18 10.98 11.09
N LEU A 237 -21.62 11.64 10.08
CA LEU A 237 -21.35 10.97 8.82
C LEU A 237 -20.21 9.99 9.06
N PRO A 238 -20.33 8.73 8.65
CA PRO A 238 -19.18 7.85 8.68
C PRO A 238 -18.14 8.49 7.76
N ARG A 239 -16.90 8.66 8.26
CA ARG A 239 -15.75 8.67 7.35
C ARG A 239 -15.96 7.39 6.56
N ARG A 240 -16.15 7.47 5.25
CA ARG A 240 -16.26 6.26 4.43
C ARG A 240 -14.89 6.01 3.84
N PRO A 241 -13.91 5.46 4.59
CA PRO A 241 -12.79 4.88 3.93
C PRO A 241 -13.24 3.49 3.48
N ILE A 242 -12.90 3.16 2.24
CA ILE A 242 -12.45 1.84 1.77
C ILE A 242 -12.57 0.67 2.78
N ILE A 243 -12.00 0.84 3.97
CA ILE A 243 -12.06 -0.06 5.14
C ILE A 243 -13.47 -0.56 5.46
N ALA A 244 -14.52 0.26 5.48
CA ALA A 244 -15.87 -0.20 5.85
C ALA A 244 -16.47 -1.20 4.83
N LYS A 245 -16.12 -1.06 3.54
CA LYS A 245 -16.54 -2.04 2.52
C LYS A 245 -15.71 -3.31 2.57
N VAL A 246 -14.41 -3.20 2.84
CA VAL A 246 -13.53 -4.36 3.06
C VAL A 246 -14.00 -5.12 4.30
N TYR A 247 -14.21 -4.41 5.41
CA TYR A 247 -14.77 -4.91 6.67
C TYR A 247 -16.08 -5.66 6.45
N ASN A 248 -17.05 -5.05 5.76
CA ASN A 248 -18.33 -5.70 5.49
C ASN A 248 -18.20 -6.92 4.55
N LYS A 249 -17.38 -6.83 3.49
CA LYS A 249 -17.18 -7.96 2.57
C LYS A 249 -16.51 -9.15 3.26
N GLU A 250 -15.53 -8.91 4.13
CA GLU A 250 -14.82 -9.96 4.87
C GLU A 250 -15.72 -10.62 5.92
N LYS A 251 -16.61 -9.86 6.56
CA LYS A 251 -17.61 -10.36 7.51
C LYS A 251 -18.73 -11.16 6.82
N THR A 252 -19.13 -10.78 5.60
CA THR A 252 -20.18 -11.47 4.82
C THR A 252 -19.66 -12.72 4.11
N SER A 253 -18.40 -12.76 3.64
CA SER A 253 -17.84 -13.91 2.92
C SER A 253 -17.64 -15.16 3.79
N ARG A 254 -17.94 -15.10 5.09
CA ARG A 254 -17.89 -16.21 6.05
C ARG A 254 -19.27 -16.67 6.56
N LYS A 255 -20.37 -16.04 6.13
CA LYS A 255 -21.73 -16.58 6.33
C LYS A 255 -22.16 -17.36 5.10
#